data_AF-A0AAW2PKG1-F1
#
_entry.id   AF-A0AAW2PKG1-F1
#
_cell.length_a   1.000
_cell.length_b   1.000
_cell.length_c   1.000
_cell.angle_alpha   90.00
_cell.angle_beta   90.00
_cell.angle_gamma   90.00
#
_symmetry.space_group_name_H-M   'P 1'
#
loop_
_entity.id
_entity.type
_entity.pdbx_description
1 polymer ?
#
loop_
_entity_poly.entity_id
_entity_poly.type
_entity_poly.pdbx_seq_one_letter_code
_entity_poly.pdbx_strand_id
1 'polypeptide(L)'
;MGAIRAIKFTSDGRYMAMAEPADFVHIFDTQSDYLKGQEIDLFGEIAGISFSPDTEALFVGVADRTYGSLLEFNRKRYDHYLDCIV
;
A
#
# COMPACT_ATOMS: atom_id res chain seq x y z
N MET A 1 -14.55 -10.68 -2.71
CA MET A 1 -14.10 -10.69 -1.31
C MET A 1 -13.38 -12.00 -1.02
N GLY A 2 -12.04 -11.96 -1.11
CA GLY A 2 -11.18 -13.08 -0.75
C GLY A 2 -10.70 -12.97 0.70
N ALA A 3 -10.17 -14.05 1.26
CA ALA A 3 -9.55 -13.98 2.59
C ALA A 3 -8.26 -13.16 2.52
N ILE A 4 -8.02 -12.32 3.52
CA ILE A 4 -6.78 -11.56 3.66
C ILE A 4 -5.59 -12.51 3.76
N ARG A 5 -4.57 -12.30 2.92
CA ARG A 5 -3.37 -13.16 2.89
C ARG A 5 -2.18 -12.55 3.62
N ALA A 6 -2.14 -11.23 3.74
CA ALA A 6 -1.05 -10.55 4.41
C ALA A 6 -1.54 -9.29 5.14
N ILE A 7 -0.94 -9.06 6.30
CA ILE A 7 -1.04 -7.81 7.06
C ILE A 7 0.39 -7.37 7.39
N LYS A 8 0.70 -6.10 7.15
CA LYS A 8 1.99 -5.49 7.46
C LYS A 8 1.80 -4.12 8.08
N PHE A 9 2.59 -3.81 9.09
CA PHE A 9 2.68 -2.46 9.65
C PHE A 9 3.93 -1.78 9.11
N THR A 10 3.88 -0.45 8.97
CA THR A 10 5.08 0.36 8.78
C THR A 10 5.97 0.28 10.02
N SER A 11 7.27 0.52 9.88
CA SER A 11 8.21 0.46 11.01
C SER A 11 7.95 1.54 12.07
N ASP A 12 7.34 2.66 11.69
CA ASP A 12 6.85 3.71 12.60
C ASP A 12 5.49 3.37 13.25
N GLY A 13 4.85 2.27 12.83
CA GLY A 13 3.55 1.82 13.29
C GLY A 13 2.37 2.67 12.85
N ARG A 14 2.56 3.74 12.06
CA ARG A 14 1.49 4.66 11.69
C ARG A 14 0.48 4.02 10.73
N TYR A 15 0.92 3.22 9.78
CA TYR A 15 0.05 2.62 8.77
C TYR A 15 0.04 1.10 8.86
N MET A 16 -1.12 0.52 8.55
CA MET A 16 -1.32 -0.91 8.39
C MET A 16 -1.78 -1.19 6.96
N ALA A 17 -1.04 -2.02 6.22
CA ALA A 17 -1.46 -2.54 4.92
C ALA A 17 -2.02 -3.95 5.04
N MET A 18 -3.04 -4.23 4.24
CA MET A 18 -3.77 -5.48 4.17
C MET A 18 -3.95 -5.87 2.71
N ALA A 19 -3.50 -7.06 2.31
CA ALA A 19 -3.61 -7.53 0.93
C ALA A 19 -4.63 -8.65 0.77
N GLU A 20 -5.51 -8.49 -0.21
CA GLU A 20 -6.38 -9.53 -0.73
C GLU A 20 -5.63 -10.50 -1.66
N PRO A 21 -6.20 -11.66 -2.01
CA PRO A 21 -5.57 -12.60 -2.94
C PRO A 21 -5.50 -12.12 -4.39
N ALA A 22 -6.47 -11.30 -4.79
CA ALA A 22 -6.73 -10.97 -6.18
C ALA A 22 -6.11 -9.63 -6.56
N ASP A 23 -6.66 -8.52 -6.10
CA ASP A 23 -6.45 -7.21 -6.73
C ASP A 23 -6.33 -6.04 -5.72
N PHE A 24 -6.91 -6.16 -4.53
CA PHE A 24 -6.91 -5.05 -3.57
C PHE A 24 -5.80 -5.09 -2.53
N VAL A 25 -5.17 -3.92 -2.32
CA VAL A 25 -4.37 -3.62 -1.12
C VAL A 25 -4.98 -2.43 -0.40
N HIS A 26 -5.38 -2.65 0.85
CA HIS A 26 -5.95 -1.64 1.73
C HIS A 26 -4.88 -1.11 2.67
N ILE A 27 -4.79 0.21 2.83
CA ILE A 27 -3.86 0.88 3.75
C ILE A 27 -4.70 1.70 4.73
N PHE A 28 -4.51 1.48 6.02
CA PHE A 28 -5.22 2.20 7.09
C PHE A 28 -4.28 2.99 7.98
N ASP A 29 -4.72 4.16 8.41
CA ASP A 29 -4.06 4.94 9.47
C ASP A 29 -4.48 4.41 10.85
N THR A 30 -3.52 3.84 11.55
CA THR A 30 -3.71 3.26 12.89
C THR A 30 -3.95 4.34 13.96
N GLN A 31 -3.45 5.56 13.76
CA GLN A 31 -3.60 6.66 14.72
C GLN A 31 -4.99 7.29 14.63
N SER A 32 -5.64 7.13 13.48
CA SER A 32 -7.03 7.55 13.26
C SER A 32 -8.04 6.44 13.59
N ASP A 33 -7.69 5.47 14.44
CA ASP A 33 -8.53 4.32 14.80
C ASP A 33 -9.02 3.53 13.57
N TYR A 34 -8.14 3.39 12.56
CA TYR A 34 -8.43 2.74 11.28
C TYR A 34 -9.57 3.38 10.46
N LEU A 35 -10.05 4.57 10.84
CA LEU A 35 -11.14 5.27 10.15
C LEU A 35 -10.72 5.87 8.80
N LYS A 36 -9.43 6.17 8.64
CA LYS A 36 -8.87 6.68 7.39
C LYS A 36 -8.16 5.55 6.67
N GLY A 37 -8.54 5.33 5.42
CA GLY A 37 -7.88 4.35 4.57
C GLY A 37 -7.74 4.81 3.14
N GLN A 38 -6.83 4.14 2.45
CA GLN A 38 -6.63 4.23 1.01
C GLN A 38 -6.70 2.81 0.46
N GLU A 39 -7.43 2.65 -0.64
CA GLU A 39 -7.46 1.41 -1.41
C GLU A 39 -6.57 1.58 -2.64
N ILE A 40 -5.80 0.54 -2.92
CA ILE A 40 -5.02 0.40 -4.15
C ILE A 40 -5.62 -0.77 -4.91
N ASP A 41 -6.14 -0.48 -6.10
CA ASP A 41 -6.68 -1.44 -7.06
C ASP A 41 -5.59 -1.79 -8.09
N LEU A 42 -5.33 -3.09 -8.25
CA LEU A 42 -4.25 -3.66 -9.02
C LEU A 42 -4.78 -4.81 -9.87
N PHE A 43 -4.21 -5.03 -11.05
CA PHE A 43 -4.53 -6.24 -11.82
C PHE A 43 -3.51 -7.36 -11.55
N GLY A 44 -4.02 -8.56 -11.27
CA GLY A 44 -3.25 -9.80 -11.14
C GLY A 44 -3.00 -10.22 -9.70
N GLU A 45 -2.85 -11.53 -9.47
CA GLU A 45 -2.81 -12.11 -8.11
C GLU A 45 -1.69 -11.52 -7.24
N ILE A 46 -2.02 -11.12 -6.02
CA ILE A 46 -1.04 -10.57 -5.08
C ILE A 46 -0.29 -11.72 -4.40
N ALA A 47 1.03 -11.78 -4.64
CA ALA A 47 1.93 -12.73 -4.02
C ALA A 47 2.36 -12.32 -2.61
N GLY A 48 2.40 -11.01 -2.35
CA GLY A 48 2.77 -10.47 -1.04
C GLY A 48 3.01 -8.97 -1.07
N ILE A 49 3.11 -8.40 0.13
CA ILE A 49 3.36 -6.97 0.35
C ILE A 49 4.47 -6.77 1.38
N SER A 50 5.23 -5.68 1.24
CA SER A 50 6.19 -5.24 2.25
C SER A 50 6.38 -3.74 2.20
N PHE A 51 6.43 -3.10 3.37
CA PHE A 51 6.90 -1.73 3.48
C PHE A 51 8.43 -1.68 3.39
N SER A 52 8.96 -0.55 2.93
CA SER A 52 10.36 -0.21 3.08
C SER A 52 10.69 0.02 4.57
N PRO A 53 11.94 -0.23 5.00
CA PRO A 53 12.36 0.02 6.38
C PRO A 53 12.21 1.48 6.83
N ASP A 54 12.27 2.41 5.88
CA ASP A 54 12.16 3.85 6.09
C ASP A 54 10.71 4.38 6.05
N THR A 55 9.70 3.51 5.86
CA THR A 55 8.27 3.85 5.79
C THR A 55 7.81 4.71 4.61
N GLU A 56 8.68 4.97 3.63
CA GLU A 56 8.34 5.84 2.50
C GLU A 56 7.79 5.09 1.29
N ALA A 57 7.99 3.77 1.21
CA ALA A 57 7.54 2.96 0.09
C ALA A 57 6.79 1.68 0.52
N LEU A 58 5.85 1.26 -0.32
CA LEU A 58 5.16 -0.02 -0.25
C LEU A 58 5.44 -0.81 -1.53
N PHE A 59 5.94 -2.03 -1.36
CA PHE A 59 6.17 -2.96 -2.45
C PHE A 59 5.05 -3.99 -2.51
N VAL A 60 4.51 -4.22 -3.71
CA VAL A 60 3.49 -5.25 -3.98
C VAL A 60 4.02 -6.19 -5.05
N GLY A 61 4.17 -7.46 -4.70
CA GLY A 61 4.51 -8.51 -5.65
C GLY A 61 3.25 -9.02 -6.34
N VAL A 62 3.24 -8.99 -7.67
CA VAL A 62 2.16 -9.49 -8.51
C VAL A 62 2.63 -10.79 -9.15
N ALA A 63 1.92 -11.89 -8.88
CA ALA A 63 2.14 -13.21 -9.46
C ALA A 63 1.06 -13.51 -10.51
N ASP A 64 0.98 -12.68 -11.55
CA ASP A 64 0.18 -13.01 -12.73
C ASP A 64 0.97 -13.94 -13.69
N ARG A 65 0.26 -14.80 -14.41
CA ARG A 65 0.85 -15.76 -15.36
C ARG A 65 1.55 -15.07 -16.53
N THR A 66 1.12 -13.87 -16.88
CA THR A 66 1.60 -13.11 -18.05
C THR A 66 2.50 -11.95 -17.62
N TYR A 67 2.19 -11.31 -16.48
CA TYR A 67 2.85 -10.07 -16.04
C TYR A 67 3.32 -10.12 -14.58
N GLY A 68 4.09 -11.16 -14.23
CA GLY A 68 4.78 -11.20 -12.95
C GLY A 68 5.64 -9.95 -12.75
N SER A 69 5.33 -9.13 -11.74
CA SER A 69 5.95 -7.82 -11.55
C SER A 69 6.05 -7.43 -10.07
N LEU A 70 6.87 -6.41 -9.79
CA LEU A 70 6.98 -5.79 -8.48
C LEU A 70 6.60 -4.32 -8.63
N LEU A 71 5.52 -3.91 -7.98
CA LEU A 71 5.06 -2.53 -7.97
C LEU A 71 5.60 -1.81 -6.73
N GLU A 72 6.05 -0.59 -6.91
CA GLU A 72 6.53 0.29 -5.85
C GLU A 72 5.61 1.51 -5.73
N PHE A 73 5.03 1.70 -4.55
CA PHE A 73 4.18 2.84 -4.23
C PHE A 73 4.93 3.74 -3.25
N ASN A 74 5.28 4.94 -3.71
CA ASN A 74 5.91 5.94 -2.87
C ASN A 74 4.86 6.81 -2.18
N ARG A 75 5.13 7.15 -0.91
CA ARG A 75 4.28 8.04 -0.12
C ARG A 75 4.32 9.44 -0.72
N LYS A 76 3.14 9.96 -1.08
CA LYS A 76 3.03 11.34 -1.56
C LYS A 76 3.21 12.31 -0.40
N ARG A 77 4.32 13.04 -0.39
CA ARG A 77 4.50 14.19 0.49
C ARG A 77 3.83 15.39 -0.17
N TYR A 78 2.78 15.91 0.47
CA TYR A 78 2.19 17.18 0.05
C TYR A 78 3.11 18.31 0.53
N ASP A 79 4.02 18.76 -0.33
CA ASP A 79 4.78 19.99 -0.10
C ASP A 79 3.83 21.18 -0.34
N HIS A 80 3.24 21.66 0.74
CA HIS A 80 2.30 22.79 0.75
C HIS A 80 2.90 24.14 0.28
N TYR A 81 4.18 24.17 -0.11
CA TYR A 81 4.93 25.39 -0.42
C TYR A 81 4.94 25.79 -1.92
N LEU A 82 4.58 24.88 -2.84
CA LEU A 82 4.68 25.15 -4.29
C LEU A 82 3.34 25.51 -4.97
N ASP A 83 2.21 25.43 -4.26
CA ASP A 83 0.88 25.76 -4.82
C ASP A 83 0.53 27.26 -4.74
N CYS A 84 1.46 28.13 -4.31
CA CYS A 84 1.21 29.58 -4.17
C CYS A 84 1.79 30.46 -5.30
N ILE A 85 2.17 29.91 -6.46
CA ILE A 85 2.53 30.72 -7.63
C ILE A 85 1.57 30.41 -8.78
N VAL A 86 0.42 31.09 -8.78
CA VAL A 86 -0.31 31.51 -9.99
C VAL A 86 -0.92 32.87 -9.74
#